data_AF-A0A9P5MNS2-F1
#
_entry.id   AF-A0A9P5MNS2-F1
#
_cell.length_a   1.000
_cell.length_b   1.000
_cell.length_c   1.000
_cell.angle_alpha   90.00
_cell.angle_beta   90.00
_cell.angle_gamma   90.00
#
_symmetry.space_group_name_H-M   'P 1'
#
loop_
_entity.id
_entity.type
_entity.pdbx_description
1 polymer ?
#
loop_
_entity_poly.entity_id
_entity_poly.type
_entity_poly.pdbx_seq_one_letter_code
_entity_poly.pdbx_strand_id
1 'polypeptide(L)'
;MRVIIKLDITAGSVQLVDQFEWDITDRNASPERFAEIYAADVGLSGEFTTAIAHDIREQVLMLRKALSTTGHSFDPIEPIDEELRDLFLPVVTSVTRNVEQAEWYMPKIHYL
;
A
#
# COMPACT_ATOMS: atom_id res chain seq x y z
N MET A 1 5.77 1.41 10.76
CA MET A 1 5.42 2.73 10.16
C MET A 1 4.47 2.45 9.01
N ARG A 2 3.22 2.93 9.08
CA ARG A 2 2.19 2.57 8.11
C ARG A 2 2.03 3.65 7.04
N VAL A 3 1.86 3.22 5.79
CA VAL A 3 1.56 4.07 4.64
C VAL A 3 0.41 3.52 3.83
N ILE A 4 -0.14 4.34 2.94
CA ILE A 4 -1.16 3.90 2.00
C ILE A 4 -0.50 3.44 0.71
N ILE A 5 -0.78 2.21 0.32
CA ILE A 5 -0.54 1.71 -1.03
C ILE A 5 -1.83 1.92 -1.82
N LYS A 6 -1.71 2.54 -2.99
CA LYS A 6 -2.83 2.73 -3.93
C LYS A 6 -2.57 1.88 -5.16
N LEU A 7 -3.53 1.04 -5.51
CA LEU A 7 -3.50 0.23 -6.72
C LEU A 7 -4.42 0.88 -7.77
N ASP A 8 -3.88 1.06 -8.96
CA ASP A 8 -4.64 1.34 -10.18
C ASP A 8 -4.00 0.55 -11.32
N ILE A 9 -4.46 -0.70 -11.49
CA ILE A 9 -3.84 -1.69 -12.37
C ILE A 9 -4.83 -2.07 -13.46
N THR A 10 -4.44 -1.86 -14.72
CA THR A 10 -5.22 -2.29 -15.89
C THR A 10 -4.52 -3.44 -16.59
N ALA A 11 -5.22 -4.57 -16.76
CA ALA A 11 -4.77 -5.70 -17.55
C ALA A 11 -5.92 -6.24 -18.41
N GLY A 12 -5.71 -6.27 -19.73
CA GLY A 12 -6.76 -6.64 -20.69
C GLY A 12 -7.97 -5.68 -20.61
N SER A 13 -9.16 -6.25 -20.40
CA SER A 13 -10.43 -5.52 -20.25
C SER A 13 -10.85 -5.35 -18.78
N VAL A 14 -9.90 -5.44 -17.84
CA VAL A 14 -10.17 -5.36 -16.40
C VAL A 14 -9.25 -4.32 -15.78
N GLN A 15 -9.83 -3.44 -14.96
CA GLN A 15 -9.11 -2.49 -14.12
C GLN A 15 -9.42 -2.77 -12.65
N LEU A 16 -8.36 -2.90 -11.85
CA LEU A 16 -8.41 -2.99 -10.40
C LEU A 16 -8.05 -1.63 -9.80
N VAL A 17 -8.95 -1.08 -8.99
CA VAL A 17 -8.70 0.12 -8.17
C VAL A 17 -8.92 -0.24 -6.70
N ASP A 18 -7.89 -0.08 -5.88
CA ASP A 18 -7.98 -0.32 -4.43
C ASP A 18 -6.95 0.52 -3.66
N GLN A 19 -7.10 0.59 -2.35
CA GLN A 19 -6.03 1.05 -1.47
C GLN A 19 -6.05 0.31 -0.13
N PHE A 20 -4.86 0.09 0.42
CA PHE A 20 -4.69 -0.53 1.72
C PHE A 20 -3.48 0.03 2.45
N GLU A 21 -3.43 -0.28 3.74
CA GLU A 21 -2.34 0.16 4.60
C GLU A 21 -1.22 -0.88 4.58
N TRP A 22 0.02 -0.42 4.49
CA TRP A 22 1.21 -1.26 4.47
C TRP A 22 2.21 -0.80 5.52
N ASP A 23 2.71 -1.74 6.35
CA ASP A 23 3.78 -1.43 7.28
C ASP A 23 5.15 -1.68 6.64
N ILE A 24 5.91 -0.61 6.40
CA ILE A 24 7.23 -0.68 5.77
C ILE A 24 8.34 -1.19 6.70
N THR A 25 8.07 -1.27 8.00
CA THR A 25 8.99 -1.74 9.04
C THR A 25 8.85 -3.24 9.31
N ASP A 26 7.74 -3.85 8.89
CA ASP A 26 7.56 -5.29 9.01
C ASP A 26 8.43 -6.02 7.98
N ARG A 27 9.37 -6.84 8.49
CA ARG A 27 10.28 -7.64 7.66
C ARG A 27 9.62 -8.91 7.11
N ASN A 28 8.48 -9.32 7.67
CA ASN A 28 7.73 -10.49 7.25
C ASN A 28 6.66 -10.17 6.19
N ALA A 29 6.39 -8.87 5.95
CA ALA A 29 5.45 -8.42 4.94
C ALA A 29 6.02 -8.65 3.52
N SER A 30 5.64 -9.78 2.89
CA SER A 30 5.98 -10.11 1.51
C SER A 30 4.91 -9.58 0.55
N PRO A 31 5.25 -8.65 -0.37
CA PRO A 31 4.34 -8.17 -1.42
C PRO A 31 3.83 -9.31 -2.32
N GLU A 32 4.67 -10.30 -2.60
CA GLU A 32 4.33 -11.45 -3.45
C GLU A 32 3.27 -12.32 -2.78
N ARG A 33 3.48 -12.63 -1.50
CA ARG A 33 2.54 -13.47 -0.75
C ARG A 33 1.21 -12.76 -0.57
N PHE A 34 1.23 -11.46 -0.31
CA PHE A 34 0.02 -10.64 -0.24
C PHE A 34 -0.71 -10.62 -1.59
N ALA A 35 -0.01 -10.35 -2.69
CA ALA A 35 -0.61 -10.27 -4.02
C ALA A 35 -1.22 -11.60 -4.49
N GLU A 36 -0.60 -12.73 -4.13
CA GLU A 36 -1.12 -14.07 -4.44
C GLU A 36 -2.46 -14.32 -3.74
N ILE A 37 -2.53 -14.07 -2.44
CA ILE A 37 -3.75 -14.24 -1.64
C ILE A 37 -4.82 -13.25 -2.11
N TYR A 38 -4.46 -11.97 -2.24
CA TYR A 38 -5.37 -10.91 -2.62
C TYR A 38 -5.99 -11.17 -4.00
N ALA A 39 -5.18 -11.49 -5.02
CA ALA A 39 -5.70 -11.78 -6.35
C ALA A 39 -6.64 -12.99 -6.36
N ALA A 40 -6.36 -14.01 -5.54
CA ALA A 40 -7.25 -15.16 -5.38
C ALA A 40 -8.58 -14.78 -4.71
N ASP A 41 -8.55 -13.96 -3.66
CA ASP A 41 -9.74 -13.53 -2.91
C ASP A 41 -10.68 -12.67 -3.77
N VAL A 42 -10.14 -11.82 -4.64
CA VAL A 42 -10.93 -10.97 -5.54
C VAL A 42 -11.22 -11.62 -6.91
N GLY A 43 -10.73 -12.84 -7.15
CA GLY A 43 -11.00 -13.61 -8.38
C GLY A 43 -10.30 -13.08 -9.63
N LEU A 44 -9.13 -12.45 -9.49
CA LEU A 44 -8.34 -11.92 -10.59
C LEU A 44 -7.39 -12.97 -11.18
N SER A 45 -6.96 -12.75 -12.42
CA SER A 45 -6.00 -13.62 -13.10
C SER A 45 -4.58 -13.46 -12.54
N GLY A 46 -3.71 -14.44 -12.80
CA GLY A 46 -2.31 -14.41 -12.33
C GLY A 46 -1.48 -13.23 -12.86
N GLU A 47 -1.93 -12.55 -13.91
CA GLU A 47 -1.30 -11.32 -14.41
C GLU A 47 -1.37 -10.19 -13.36
N PHE A 48 -2.47 -10.10 -12.62
CA PHE A 48 -2.64 -9.11 -11.54
C PHE A 48 -1.73 -9.40 -10.35
N THR A 49 -1.45 -10.66 -10.04
CA THR A 49 -0.55 -11.03 -8.93
C THR A 49 0.83 -10.39 -9.10
N THR A 50 1.39 -10.45 -10.31
CA THR A 50 2.71 -9.86 -10.58
C THR A 50 2.65 -8.34 -10.53
N ALA A 51 1.61 -7.74 -11.12
CA ALA A 51 1.42 -6.29 -11.15
C ALA A 51 1.24 -5.70 -9.74
N ILE A 52 0.40 -6.30 -8.89
CA ILE A 52 0.16 -5.87 -7.51
C ILE A 52 1.45 -5.95 -6.70
N ALA A 53 2.16 -7.08 -6.78
CA ALA A 53 3.42 -7.24 -6.06
C ALA A 53 4.47 -6.21 -6.51
N HIS A 54 4.53 -5.90 -7.82
CA HIS A 54 5.43 -4.89 -8.35
C HIS A 54 5.10 -3.50 -7.80
N ASP A 55 3.83 -3.10 -7.87
CA ASP A 55 3.35 -1.77 -7.45
C ASP A 55 3.61 -1.52 -5.95
N ILE A 56 3.33 -2.51 -5.09
CA ILE A 56 3.67 -2.44 -3.66
C ILE A 56 5.19 -2.21 -3.47
N ARG A 57 6.04 -2.98 -4.17
CA ARG A 57 7.50 -2.84 -4.02
C ARG A 57 7.99 -1.48 -4.49
N GLU A 58 7.43 -0.97 -5.59
CA GLU A 58 7.78 0.32 -6.13
C GLU A 58 7.47 1.46 -5.15
N GLN A 59 6.24 1.51 -4.64
CA GLN A 59 5.81 2.52 -3.67
C GLN A 59 6.63 2.46 -2.38
N VAL A 60 6.89 1.26 -1.85
CA VAL A 60 7.74 1.06 -0.66
C VAL A 60 9.19 1.49 -0.92
N LEU A 61 9.75 1.18 -2.09
CA LEU A 61 11.12 1.56 -2.44
C LEU A 61 11.26 3.08 -2.60
N MET A 62 10.30 3.73 -3.25
CA MET A 62 10.27 5.19 -3.40
C MET A 62 10.25 5.88 -2.04
N LEU A 63 9.39 5.42 -1.13
CA LEU A 63 9.31 5.98 0.22
C LEU A 63 10.61 5.76 1.02
N ARG A 64 11.21 4.56 0.95
CA ARG A 64 12.49 4.27 1.60
C ARG A 64 13.62 5.16 1.07
N LYS A 65 13.65 5.42 -0.23
CA LYS A 65 14.60 6.37 -0.83
C LYS A 65 14.36 7.80 -0.35
N ALA A 66 13.11 8.23 -0.26
CA ALA A 66 12.77 9.56 0.25
C ALA A 66 13.27 9.75 1.69
N LEU A 67 12.96 8.80 2.58
CA LEU A 67 13.45 8.78 3.97
C LEU A 67 14.98 8.80 4.07
N SER A 68 15.68 8.05 3.21
CA SER A 68 17.13 8.01 3.22
C SER A 68 17.77 9.30 2.68
N THR A 69 17.08 10.03 1.79
CA THR A 69 17.61 11.24 1.15
C THR A 69 17.49 12.45 2.07
N THR A 70 16.44 12.52 2.89
CA THR A 70 16.26 13.59 3.88
C THR A 70 17.18 13.45 5.11
N GLY A 71 18.03 12.42 5.16
CA GLY A 71 19.00 12.23 6.23
C GLY A 71 18.38 11.73 7.54
N HIS A 72 17.13 11.26 7.52
CA HIS A 72 16.51 10.67 8.70
C HIS A 72 17.15 9.34 9.04
N SER A 73 17.64 9.23 10.26
CA SER A 73 17.82 7.95 10.90
C SER A 73 16.45 7.26 11.00
N PHE A 74 16.38 5.93 10.89
CA PHE A 74 15.16 5.16 11.20
C PHE A 74 14.82 5.18 12.71
N ASP A 75 15.45 6.09 13.47
CA ASP A 75 15.22 6.28 14.88
C ASP A 75 13.87 6.98 15.13
N PRO A 76 13.01 6.42 15.99
CA PRO A 76 11.65 6.91 16.24
C PRO A 76 11.57 8.27 16.96
N ILE A 77 12.72 8.91 17.23
CA ILE A 77 12.82 10.17 17.99
C ILE A 77 13.14 11.34 17.07
N GLU A 78 13.67 11.11 15.86
CA GLU A 78 13.99 12.19 14.95
C GLU A 78 12.72 12.79 14.34
N PRO A 79 12.59 14.13 14.29
CA PRO A 79 11.46 14.78 13.66
C PRO A 79 11.48 14.45 12.18
N ILE A 80 10.50 13.66 11.72
CA ILE A 80 10.26 13.40 10.30
C ILE A 80 9.95 14.75 9.63
N ASP A 81 10.56 14.99 8.47
CA ASP A 81 10.28 16.14 7.61
C ASP A 81 8.76 16.32 7.45
N GLU A 82 8.29 17.56 7.49
CA GLU A 82 6.86 17.87 7.46
C GLU A 82 6.19 17.32 6.19
N GLU A 83 6.91 17.32 5.05
CA GLU A 83 6.45 16.71 3.79
C GLU A 83 6.33 15.17 3.88
N LEU A 84 7.20 14.52 4.64
CA LEU A 84 7.18 13.07 4.81
C LEU A 84 6.17 12.62 5.86
N ARG A 85 5.84 13.48 6.82
CA ARG A 85 4.87 13.20 7.89
C ARG A 85 3.49 12.86 7.32
N ASP A 86 3.07 13.57 6.29
CA ASP A 86 1.76 13.39 5.65
C ASP A 86 1.68 12.08 4.83
N LEU A 87 2.83 11.44 4.55
CA LEU A 87 2.87 10.12 3.91
C LEU A 87 2.58 8.98 4.90
N PHE A 88 2.74 9.22 6.21
CA PHE A 88 2.53 8.22 7.25
C PHE A 88 1.15 8.34 7.87
N LEU A 89 0.53 7.18 8.10
CA LEU A 89 -0.72 7.11 8.83
C LEU A 89 -0.49 7.37 10.33
N PRO A 90 -1.44 8.03 11.00
CA PRO A 90 -1.37 8.26 12.45
C PRO A 90 -1.39 6.94 13.22
N VAL A 91 -1.16 6.97 14.53
CA VAL A 91 -1.31 5.77 15.36
C VAL A 91 -2.75 5.25 15.29
N VAL A 92 -2.93 3.92 15.25
CA VAL A 92 -4.25 3.30 15.29
C VAL A 92 -4.91 3.60 16.63
N THR A 93 -6.02 4.33 16.61
CA THR A 93 -6.85 4.61 17.79
C THR A 93 -8.16 3.82 17.79
N SER A 94 -8.57 3.32 16.62
CA SER A 94 -9.80 2.54 16.43
C SER A 94 -9.53 1.40 15.45
N VAL A 95 -10.13 0.25 15.73
CA VAL A 95 -10.09 -0.93 14.84
C VAL A 95 -11.18 -0.89 13.76
N THR A 96 -12.20 -0.05 13.92
CA THR A 96 -13.29 0.11 12.94
C THR A 96 -13.06 1.35 12.09
N ARG A 97 -13.26 1.22 10.78
CA ARG A 97 -13.37 2.35 9.85
C ARG A 97 -14.81 2.87 9.83
N ASN A 98 -14.98 4.17 9.62
CA ASN A 98 -16.30 4.71 9.32
C ASN A 98 -16.72 4.35 7.88
N VAL A 99 -17.99 4.59 7.53
CA VAL A 99 -18.55 4.20 6.22
C VAL A 99 -17.81 4.89 5.07
N GLU A 100 -17.57 6.20 5.20
CA GLU A 100 -16.88 6.97 4.16
C GLU A 100 -15.47 6.45 3.92
N GLN A 101 -14.72 6.13 4.97
CA GLN A 101 -13.38 5.54 4.86
C GLN A 101 -13.46 4.15 4.24
N ALA A 102 -14.39 3.31 4.69
CA ALA A 102 -14.52 1.94 4.22
C ALA A 102 -14.64 1.86 2.69
N GLU A 103 -15.36 2.79 2.06
CA GLU A 103 -15.51 2.90 0.60
C GLU A 103 -14.19 3.05 -0.17
N TRP A 104 -13.15 3.58 0.48
CA TRP A 104 -11.82 3.70 -0.14
C TRP A 104 -11.00 2.42 0.00
N TYR A 105 -11.22 1.62 1.05
CA TYR A 105 -10.48 0.37 1.33
C TYR A 105 -11.23 -0.86 0.84
N MET A 106 -12.08 -0.69 -0.17
CA MET A 106 -12.81 -1.77 -0.82
C MET A 106 -12.31 -1.88 -2.26
N PRO A 107 -11.91 -3.09 -2.70
CA PRO A 107 -11.45 -3.30 -4.06
C PRO A 107 -12.59 -3.07 -5.04
N LYS A 108 -12.31 -2.28 -6.08
CA LYS A 108 -13.24 -1.99 -7.18
C LYS A 108 -12.67 -2.59 -8.46
N ILE A 109 -13.46 -3.47 -9.08
CA ILE A 109 -13.12 -4.10 -10.35
C ILE A 109 -14.03 -3.50 -11.42
N HIS A 110 -13.42 -2.86 -12.41
CA HIS A 110 -14.10 -2.30 -13.57
C HIS A 110 -13.83 -3.16 -14.80
N TYR A 111 -14.88 -3.48 -15.55
CA TYR A 111 -14.78 -4.12 -16.85
C TYR A 111 -14.86 -3.04 -17.93
N LEU A 112 -13.81 -2.94 -18.75
CA LEU A 112 -13.64 -1.94 -19.81
C LEU A 112 -14.24 -2.39 -21.14
#